data_AF-A0A3D3ZVT4-F1
#
_entry.id   AF-A0A3D3ZVT4-F1
#
_cell.length_a   1.000
_cell.length_b   1.000
_cell.length_c   1.000
_cell.angle_alpha   90.00
_cell.angle_beta   90.00
_cell.angle_gamma   90.00
#
_symmetry.space_group_name_H-M   'P 1'
#
loop_
_entity.id
_entity.type
_entity.pdbx_description
1 polymer ?
#
loop_
_entity_poly.entity_id
_entity_poly.type
_entity_poly.pdbx_seq_one_letter_code
_entity_poly.pdbx_strand_id
1 'polypeptide(L)'
;MEDVLTMITRLKRPALLVSTARHGLGDYKRVLHLRRLLKTEAVPGPAQAIIRLMDIERELDIQRLNKRAEYSVAKHVEVLVALMCEARILKASQVSRTAREYAVLQDS
;
A
#
# COMPACT_ATOMS: atom_id res chain seq x y z
N MET A 1 5.00 5.45 -18.51
CA MET A 1 4.40 5.76 -17.19
C MET A 1 4.48 4.48 -16.38
N GLU A 2 5.33 4.42 -15.36
CA GLU A 2 5.55 3.18 -14.59
C GLU A 2 4.31 2.88 -13.73
N ASP A 3 3.82 1.65 -13.78
CA ASP A 3 2.67 1.21 -12.98
C ASP A 3 3.07 1.17 -11.49
N VAL A 4 2.24 1.76 -10.64
CA VAL A 4 2.39 1.77 -9.19
C VAL A 4 2.57 0.35 -8.63
N LEU A 5 1.93 -0.65 -9.24
CA LEU A 5 2.12 -2.06 -8.85
C LEU A 5 3.53 -2.58 -9.18
N THR A 6 4.13 -2.11 -10.27
CA THR A 6 5.51 -2.45 -10.65
C THR A 6 6.53 -1.78 -9.72
N MET A 7 6.22 -0.58 -9.21
CA MET A 7 7.06 0.07 -8.20
C MET A 7 7.12 -0.73 -6.90
N ILE A 8 6.01 -1.33 -6.46
CA ILE A 8 5.94 -2.14 -5.25
C ILE A 8 6.78 -3.42 -5.38
N THR A 9 6.76 -4.09 -6.54
CA THR A 9 7.51 -5.35 -6.73
C THR A 9 9.03 -5.15 -6.72
N ARG A 10 9.51 -3.93 -6.99
CA ARG A 10 10.93 -3.56 -6.95
C ARG A 10 11.45 -3.26 -5.54
N LEU A 11 10.57 -3.15 -4.54
CA LEU A 11 10.97 -2.91 -3.16
C LEU A 11 11.76 -4.11 -2.62
N LYS A 12 13.07 -3.94 -2.44
CA LYS A 12 13.92 -4.94 -1.76
C LYS A 12 13.73 -4.79 -0.25
N ARG A 13 12.84 -5.62 0.33
CA ARG A 13 12.54 -5.59 1.76
C ARG A 13 13.01 -6.86 2.46
N PRO A 14 13.51 -6.77 3.70
CA PRO A 14 13.83 -7.94 4.52
C PRO A 14 12.64 -8.92 4.56
N ALA A 15 12.90 -10.20 4.30
CA ALA A 15 11.87 -11.22 4.21
C ALA A 15 10.99 -11.31 5.48
N LEU A 16 11.58 -11.04 6.65
CA LEU A 16 10.87 -11.00 7.92
C LEU A 16 9.77 -9.93 7.96
N LEU A 17 10.06 -8.70 7.54
CA LEU A 17 9.08 -7.61 7.53
C LEU A 17 7.90 -7.92 6.59
N VAL A 18 8.23 -8.47 5.42
CA VAL A 18 7.24 -8.90 4.43
C VAL A 18 6.39 -10.04 4.96
N SER A 19 7.01 -11.02 5.63
CA SER A 19 6.29 -12.15 6.24
C SER A 19 5.31 -11.68 7.32
N THR A 20 5.75 -10.83 8.24
CA THR A 20 4.88 -10.26 9.29
C THR A 20 3.73 -9.46 8.68
N ALA A 21 4.01 -8.63 7.67
CA ALA A 21 2.97 -7.86 6.99
C ALA A 21 1.91 -8.75 6.33
N ARG A 22 2.28 -9.93 5.79
CA ARG A 22 1.29 -10.87 5.22
C ARG A 22 0.31 -11.39 6.26
N HIS A 23 0.72 -11.58 7.51
CA HIS A 23 -0.17 -12.06 8.56
C HIS A 23 -1.18 -10.96 8.98
N GLY A 24 -0.79 -9.68 8.93
CA GLY A 24 -1.66 -8.55 9.29
C GLY A 24 -2.67 -8.11 8.22
N LEU A 25 -2.76 -8.82 7.08
CA LEU A 25 -3.65 -8.43 5.96
C LEU A 25 -5.13 -8.50 6.33
N GLY A 26 -5.52 -9.47 7.16
CA GLY A 26 -6.91 -9.68 7.58
C GLY A 26 -7.44 -8.56 8.48
N ASP A 27 -6.55 -7.90 9.22
CA ASP A 27 -6.91 -6.86 10.20
C ASP A 27 -6.93 -5.44 9.61
N TYR A 28 -6.66 -5.30 8.31
CA TYR A 28 -6.53 -3.99 7.68
C TYR A 28 -7.87 -3.26 7.55
N LYS A 29 -8.09 -2.26 8.40
CA LYS A 29 -9.22 -1.32 8.31
C LYS A 29 -8.80 -0.04 7.58
N ARG A 30 -9.09 0.02 6.28
CA ARG A 30 -8.66 1.09 5.36
C ARG A 30 -8.79 2.51 5.93
N VAL A 31 -9.97 2.88 6.42
CA VAL A 31 -10.23 4.24 6.90
C VAL A 31 -9.40 4.57 8.14
N LEU A 32 -9.39 3.69 9.13
CA LEU A 32 -8.68 3.91 10.39
C LEU A 32 -7.16 3.94 10.18
N HIS A 33 -6.63 2.96 9.45
CA HIS A 33 -5.20 2.83 9.21
C HIS A 33 -4.66 3.97 8.33
N LEU A 34 -5.34 4.33 7.24
CA LEU A 34 -4.85 5.42 6.38
C LEU A 34 -4.93 6.78 7.09
N ARG A 35 -5.98 7.06 7.87
CA ARG A 35 -6.05 8.30 8.65
C ARG A 35 -4.90 8.41 9.64
N ARG A 36 -4.58 7.31 10.34
CA ARG A 36 -3.47 7.24 11.30
C ARG A 36 -2.10 7.36 10.63
N LEU A 37 -1.86 6.57 9.59
CA LEU A 37 -0.56 6.50 8.90
C LEU A 37 -0.26 7.78 8.11
N LEU A 38 -1.24 8.29 7.38
CA LEU A 38 -1.09 9.48 6.52
C LEU A 38 -1.37 10.79 7.26
N LYS A 39 -1.79 10.73 8.54
CA LYS A 39 -2.20 11.89 9.35
C LYS A 39 -3.16 12.82 8.61
N THR A 40 -4.21 12.23 8.04
CA THR A 40 -5.18 12.93 7.20
C THR A 40 -6.60 12.61 7.64
N GLU A 41 -7.53 13.54 7.42
CA GLU A 41 -8.95 13.35 7.76
C GLU A 41 -9.72 12.67 6.63
N ALA A 42 -9.34 12.95 5.37
CA ALA A 42 -9.96 12.39 4.18
C ALA A 42 -9.10 11.26 3.61
N VAL A 43 -9.71 10.08 3.43
CA VAL A 43 -9.00 8.91 2.91
C VAL A 43 -8.81 9.06 1.41
N PRO A 44 -7.56 9.11 0.90
CA PRO A 44 -7.31 9.28 -0.53
C PRO A 44 -7.74 8.05 -1.33
N GLY A 45 -7.85 8.21 -2.66
CA GLY A 45 -8.02 7.08 -3.57
C GLY A 45 -6.83 6.09 -3.50
N PRO A 46 -7.00 4.81 -3.86
CA PRO A 46 -5.98 3.78 -3.66
C PRO A 46 -4.61 4.11 -4.28
N ALA A 47 -4.58 4.65 -5.51
CA ALA A 47 -3.33 5.06 -6.16
C ALA A 47 -2.60 6.16 -5.37
N GLN A 48 -3.33 7.18 -4.93
CA GLN A 48 -2.78 8.28 -4.14
C GLN A 48 -2.35 7.83 -2.74
N ALA A 49 -3.08 6.89 -2.14
CA ALA A 49 -2.72 6.26 -0.87
C ALA A 49 -1.38 5.52 -0.98
N ILE A 50 -1.21 4.71 -2.03
CA ILE A 50 0.03 3.97 -2.26
C ILE A 50 1.24 4.91 -2.41
N ILE A 51 1.11 5.99 -3.20
CA ILE A 51 2.20 6.96 -3.38
C ILE A 51 2.67 7.51 -2.03
N ARG A 52 1.74 7.96 -1.19
CA ARG A 52 2.08 8.51 0.14
C ARG A 52 2.64 7.45 1.08
N LEU A 53 2.11 6.23 1.03
CA LEU A 53 2.63 5.12 1.83
C LEU A 53 4.05 4.73 1.42
N MET A 54 4.40 4.80 0.12
CA MET A 54 5.77 4.55 -0.36
C MET A 54 6.77 5.57 0.20
N ASP A 55 6.37 6.84 0.34
CA ASP A 55 7.23 7.86 0.95
C ASP A 55 7.49 7.59 2.43
N ILE A 56 6.45 7.22 3.17
CA ILE A 56 6.59 6.82 4.59
C ILE A 56 7.45 5.57 4.72
N GLU A 57 7.25 4.59 3.83
CA GLU A 57 8.00 3.34 3.82
C GLU A 57 9.50 3.60 3.58
N ARG A 58 9.82 4.45 2.59
CA ARG A 58 11.21 4.86 2.30
C ARG A 58 11.87 5.50 3.51
N GLU A 59 11.17 6.41 4.19
CA GLU A 59 11.67 7.05 5.41
C GLU A 59 11.95 6.02 6.53
N LEU A 60 11.05 5.05 6.72
CA LEU A 60 11.23 3.99 7.72
C LEU A 60 12.39 3.04 7.36
N ASP A 61 12.65 2.78 6.08
CA ASP A 61 13.80 1.99 5.66
C ASP A 61 15.12 2.75 5.88
N ILE A 62 15.15 4.06 5.61
CA ILE A 62 16.29 4.93 5.95
C ILE A 62 16.56 4.91 7.46
N GLN A 63 15.51 5.04 8.28
CA GLN A 63 15.63 4.98 9.74
C GLN A 63 16.15 3.63 10.22
N ARG A 64 15.67 2.52 9.63
CA ARG A 64 16.13 1.15 9.92
C ARG A 64 17.61 0.98 9.61
N LEU A 65 18.05 1.41 8.42
CA LEU A 65 19.44 1.27 7.97
C LEU A 65 20.40 2.10 8.84
N ASN A 66 19.96 3.30 9.23
CA ASN A 66 20.73 4.21 10.07
C ASN A 66 20.60 3.93 11.59
N LYS A 67 19.87 2.87 11.99
CA LYS A 67 19.62 2.50 13.40
C LYS A 67 19.11 3.67 14.25
N ARG A 68 18.22 4.48 13.67
CA ARG A 68 17.66 5.67 14.31
C ARG A 68 16.83 5.27 15.53
N ALA A 69 16.89 6.06 16.60
CA ALA A 69 16.11 5.82 17.81
C ALA A 69 14.59 5.94 17.56
N GLU A 70 14.21 6.73 16.55
CA GLU A 70 12.83 6.96 16.13
C GLU A 70 12.25 5.80 15.29
N TYR A 71 13.09 4.82 14.90
CA TYR A 71 12.66 3.70 14.07
C TYR A 71 11.68 2.79 14.82
N SER A 72 10.50 2.60 14.24
CA SER A 72 9.51 1.64 14.73
C SER A 72 9.28 0.53 13.71
N VAL A 73 9.69 -0.69 14.07
CA VAL A 73 9.42 -1.90 13.29
C VAL A 73 7.91 -2.11 13.14
N ALA A 74 7.12 -1.88 14.20
CA ALA A 74 5.68 -2.03 14.18
C ALA A 74 5.02 -1.09 13.15
N LYS A 75 5.44 0.19 13.13
CA LYS A 75 4.98 1.15 12.12
C LYS A 75 5.39 0.74 10.71
N HIS A 76 6.61 0.23 10.52
CA HIS A 76 7.08 -0.25 9.22
C HIS A 76 6.21 -1.41 8.72
N VAL A 77 5.94 -2.41 9.56
CA VAL A 77 5.04 -3.51 9.22
C VAL A 77 3.65 -3.00 8.87
N GLU A 78 3.10 -2.06 9.64
CA GLU A 78 1.78 -1.48 9.35
C GLU A 78 1.71 -0.79 7.98
N VAL A 79 2.76 -0.04 7.62
CA VAL A 79 2.86 0.60 6.29
C VAL A 79 2.94 -0.45 5.17
N LEU A 80 3.69 -1.55 5.36
CA LEU A 80 3.75 -2.64 4.39
C LEU A 80 2.40 -3.37 4.24
N VAL A 81 1.68 -3.60 5.34
CA VAL A 81 0.31 -4.14 5.33
C VAL A 81 -0.59 -3.23 4.49
N ALA A 82 -0.57 -1.92 4.77
CA ALA A 82 -1.38 -0.94 4.05
C ALA A 82 -1.04 -0.90 2.56
N LEU A 83 0.25 -0.91 2.20
CA LEU A 83 0.71 -0.96 0.80
C LEU A 83 0.16 -2.19 0.06
N MET A 84 0.29 -3.38 0.66
CA MET A 84 -0.21 -4.61 0.06
C MET A 84 -1.73 -4.60 -0.11
N CYS A 85 -2.46 -4.10 0.88
CA CYS A 85 -3.91 -4.00 0.82
C CYS A 85 -4.39 -2.98 -0.22
N GLU A 86 -3.82 -1.77 -0.25
CA GLU A 86 -4.18 -0.77 -1.25
C GLU A 86 -3.81 -1.22 -2.67
N ALA A 87 -2.69 -1.94 -2.85
CA ALA A 87 -2.34 -2.53 -4.14
C ALA A 87 -3.37 -3.55 -4.63
N ARG A 88 -3.88 -4.41 -3.73
CA ARG A 88 -4.98 -5.35 -4.06
C ARG A 88 -6.25 -4.61 -4.43
N ILE A 89 -6.62 -3.56 -3.68
CA ILE A 89 -7.80 -2.74 -3.95
C ILE A 89 -7.67 -2.05 -5.31
N LEU A 90 -6.51 -1.48 -5.62
CA LEU A 90 -6.26 -0.83 -6.90
C LEU A 90 -6.40 -1.83 -8.05
N LYS A 91 -5.78 -3.01 -7.95
CA LYS A 91 -5.88 -4.06 -8.97
C LYS A 91 -7.31 -4.53 -9.18
N ALA A 92 -8.07 -4.77 -8.10
CA ALA A 92 -9.48 -5.14 -8.19
C ALA A 92 -10.32 -4.05 -8.86
N SER A 93 -10.05 -2.77 -8.55
CA SER A 93 -10.73 -1.64 -9.16
C SER A 93 -10.47 -1.53 -10.66
N GLN A 94 -9.24 -1.79 -11.11
CA GLN A 94 -8.88 -1.80 -12.53
C GLN A 94 -9.59 -2.93 -13.28
N VAL A 95 -9.55 -4.16 -12.74
CA VAL A 95 -10.24 -5.31 -13.33
C VAL A 95 -11.74 -5.05 -13.47
N SER A 96 -12.37 -4.50 -12.43
CA SER A 96 -13.81 -4.17 -12.47
C SER A 96 -14.16 -3.10 -13.49
N ARG A 97 -13.26 -2.14 -13.74
CA ARG A 97 -13.45 -1.08 -14.74
C ARG A 97 -13.37 -1.65 -16.14
N THR A 98 -12.35 -2.46 -16.40
CA THR A 98 -12.16 -3.14 -17.67
C THR A 98 -13.33 -4.06 -18.00
N ALA A 99 -13.82 -4.85 -17.03
CA ALA A 99 -14.99 -5.71 -17.23
C ALA A 99 -16.27 -4.93 -17.59
N ARG A 100 -16.47 -3.74 -16.99
CA ARG A 100 -17.60 -2.86 -17.32
C ARG A 100 -17.50 -2.28 -18.73
N GLU A 101 -16.31 -1.86 -19.14
CA GLU A 101 -16.07 -1.33 -20.50
C GLU A 101 -16.37 -2.38 -21.58
N TYR A 102 -15.98 -3.64 -21.36
CA TYR A 102 -16.31 -4.73 -22.30
C TYR A 102 -17.80 -5.06 -22.36
N ALA A 103 -18.52 -5.00 -21.25
CA ALA A 103 -19.97 -5.24 -21.25
C ALA A 103 -20.75 -4.19 -22.06
N VAL A 104 -20.36 -2.91 -21.97
CA VAL A 104 -20.98 -1.81 -22.72
C VAL A 104 -20.77 -1.95 -24.24
N LEU A 105 -19.65 -2.54 -24.67
CA LEU A 105 -19.35 -2.77 -26.09
C LEU A 105 -20.07 -4.00 -26.69
N GLN A 106 -20.59 -4.91 -25.87
CA GLN A 106 -21.33 -6.10 -26.32
C GLN A 106 -22.83 -5.86 -26.46
N ASP A 107 -23.36 -4.82 -25.82
CA ASP A 107 -24.76 -4.41 -25.89
C ASP A 107 -25.05 -3.34 -26.97
N SER A 108 -24.07 -3.03 -27.84
CA SER A 108 -24.19 -2.10 -28.99
C SER A 108 -24.04 -2.81 -30.33
#